data_AF-A0A7Z2SZY0-F1
#
_entry.id   AF-A0A7Z2SZY0-F1
#
_cell.length_a   1.000
_cell.length_b   1.000
_cell.length_c   1.000
_cell.angle_alpha   90.00
_cell.angle_beta   90.00
_cell.angle_gamma   90.00
#
_symmetry.space_group_name_H-M   'P 1'
#
loop_
_entity.id
_entity.type
_entity.pdbx_description
1 polymer ?
#
loop_
_entity_poly.entity_id
_entity_poly.type
_entity_poly.pdbx_seq_one_letter_code
_entity_poly.pdbx_strand_id
1 'polypeptide(L)'
;MFPEICEILSNGGTITCFLTDADGVPVDTDAPLDLCEAVRRVTIPVTLPNGVVADLQQVTLRKSGFVVLEVTDGETTCLSEPISFCSVENIILCAPDGTDIVCEVTDFSCSPCVSCNTEGFVQSIDIFFRICQNVQVVADVTVELTTRLCQPRQAFDVPLCPRNAAIPPQCPVLFPESGEMPEDIAPELPTISLPAPDRVVNQEELETICVNTSKVYDWLVLTNDFEINRLADDLIFNCTPCEMRLFVPAVTLCERIYSGKLLCGEDPVAGAAVNIIADPPILEIDPDPVITDEFGNFEVLASVASGTDDTMVTVTAFAELPEGLASKSLNTMAFCPEPPCSIDLFIEGQEDLISCSSFLSGRVRCGNTVIEGATVDLESSNPAIIMFDSTPATTGSHGNYFAGISIPEDTPVQEVTITATTTIDGETISASVDITVECNETPCP
;
A
#
# COMPACT_ATOMS: atom_id res chain seq x y z
N MET A 1 45.81 8.70 3.30
CA MET A 1 46.05 8.91 1.85
C MET A 1 45.69 7.58 1.20
N PHE A 2 44.57 7.56 0.47
CA PHE A 2 43.86 6.34 0.05
C PHE A 2 44.11 6.08 -1.45
N PRO A 3 45.26 5.47 -1.83
CA PRO A 3 45.60 5.22 -3.23
C PRO A 3 44.61 4.29 -3.94
N GLU A 4 43.84 3.49 -3.20
CA GLU A 4 43.06 2.39 -3.79
C GLU A 4 41.68 2.81 -4.32
N ILE A 5 41.07 3.92 -3.86
CA ILE A 5 39.71 4.31 -4.30
C ILE A 5 39.70 4.63 -5.80
N CYS A 6 40.65 5.43 -6.26
CA CYS A 6 40.76 5.77 -7.68
C CYS A 6 41.15 4.55 -8.54
N GLU A 7 41.87 3.60 -7.98
CA GLU A 7 42.22 2.34 -8.64
C GLU A 7 40.98 1.43 -8.77
N ILE A 8 40.23 1.24 -7.67
CA ILE A 8 38.94 0.53 -7.64
C ILE A 8 38.00 1.09 -8.71
N LEU A 9 37.82 2.42 -8.76
CA LEU A 9 36.95 3.06 -9.76
C LEU A 9 37.48 2.92 -11.18
N SER A 10 38.80 2.95 -11.38
CA SER A 10 39.42 2.76 -12.71
C SER A 10 39.29 1.32 -13.22
N ASN A 11 39.17 0.35 -12.30
CA ASN A 11 38.99 -1.07 -12.61
C ASN A 11 37.51 -1.45 -12.83
N GLY A 12 36.62 -0.47 -12.97
CA GLY A 12 35.18 -0.70 -13.18
C GLY A 12 34.36 -0.78 -11.90
N GLY A 13 34.94 -0.43 -10.75
CA GLY A 13 34.22 -0.27 -9.50
C GLY A 13 33.22 0.89 -9.54
N THR A 14 32.30 0.85 -8.59
CA THR A 14 31.22 1.83 -8.44
C THR A 14 31.35 2.58 -7.13
N ILE A 15 30.88 3.84 -7.11
CA ILE A 15 30.69 4.62 -5.90
C ILE A 15 29.23 5.00 -5.75
N THR A 16 28.66 4.72 -4.58
CA THR A 16 27.28 5.01 -4.20
C THR A 16 27.26 5.75 -2.86
N CYS A 17 26.11 6.31 -2.51
CA CYS A 17 25.91 6.90 -1.19
C CYS A 17 24.48 6.69 -0.72
N PHE A 18 24.31 6.64 0.59
CA PHE A 18 23.01 6.45 1.24
C PHE A 18 22.94 7.28 2.53
N LEU A 19 21.72 7.59 2.95
CA LEU A 19 21.44 8.39 4.14
C LEU A 19 21.70 7.57 5.42
N THR A 20 22.35 8.19 6.39
CA THR A 20 22.68 7.56 7.68
C THR A 20 22.42 8.51 8.86
N ASP A 21 22.46 7.96 10.06
CA ASP A 21 22.57 8.74 11.28
C ASP A 21 24.03 9.17 11.53
N ALA A 22 24.28 9.77 12.69
CA ALA A 22 25.61 10.24 13.08
C ALA A 22 26.61 9.10 13.35
N ASP A 23 26.11 7.89 13.63
CA ASP A 23 26.91 6.69 13.90
C ASP A 23 27.15 5.87 12.61
N GLY A 24 26.55 6.25 11.49
CA GLY A 24 26.70 5.59 10.18
C GLY A 24 25.69 4.48 9.93
N VAL A 25 24.67 4.37 10.78
CA VAL A 25 23.58 3.41 10.59
C VAL A 25 22.63 3.98 9.52
N PRO A 26 22.27 3.20 8.49
CA PRO A 26 21.28 3.63 7.48
C PRO A 26 19.97 4.08 8.13
N VAL A 27 19.44 5.22 7.66
CA VAL A 27 18.17 5.79 8.14
C VAL A 27 17.06 5.42 7.18
N ASP A 28 15.95 4.93 7.73
CA ASP A 28 14.69 4.67 7.03
C ASP A 28 14.19 5.95 6.33
N THR A 29 14.07 5.91 5.00
CA THR A 29 13.61 7.04 4.19
C THR A 29 12.09 7.15 4.06
N ASP A 30 11.34 6.17 4.57
CA ASP A 30 9.87 6.12 4.56
C ASP A 30 9.24 6.65 5.86
N ALA A 31 10.02 6.81 6.92
CA ALA A 31 9.63 7.62 8.08
C ALA A 31 9.79 9.12 7.78
N PRO A 32 9.03 10.02 8.43
CA PRO A 32 9.25 11.46 8.32
C PRO A 32 10.70 11.80 8.66
N LEU A 33 11.48 12.09 7.63
CA LEU A 33 12.90 12.42 7.76
C LEU A 33 12.99 13.79 8.43
N ASP A 34 13.43 13.82 9.70
CA ASP A 34 13.72 15.06 10.44
C ASP A 34 15.03 15.71 9.97
N LEU A 35 15.10 15.93 8.65
CA LEU A 35 16.23 16.54 7.96
C LEU A 35 16.01 18.03 7.77
N CYS A 36 14.79 18.54 7.92
CA CYS A 36 14.41 19.90 7.54
C CYS A 36 13.78 20.70 8.68
N GLU A 37 14.35 21.86 8.97
CA GLU A 37 13.81 22.77 9.97
C GLU A 37 13.77 24.24 9.49
N ALA A 38 12.74 24.96 9.91
CA ALA A 38 12.63 26.40 9.67
C ALA A 38 13.42 27.19 10.71
N VAL A 39 14.56 27.75 10.32
CA VAL A 39 15.51 28.41 11.24
C VAL A 39 15.34 29.93 11.34
N ARG A 40 14.76 30.56 10.30
CA ARG A 40 14.59 32.02 10.27
C ARG A 40 13.39 32.43 9.44
N ARG A 41 12.70 33.48 9.87
CA ARG A 41 11.61 34.14 9.13
C ARG A 41 11.86 35.65 9.09
N VAL A 42 11.71 36.26 7.93
CA VAL A 42 11.84 37.72 7.74
C VAL A 42 10.73 38.21 6.83
N THR A 43 9.94 39.16 7.30
CA THR A 43 8.92 39.84 6.46
C THR A 43 9.61 40.73 5.44
N ILE A 44 9.27 40.53 4.17
CA ILE A 44 9.79 41.30 3.04
C ILE A 44 8.64 41.83 2.15
N PRO A 45 8.76 43.06 1.62
CA PRO A 45 7.80 43.57 0.65
C PRO A 45 8.09 42.95 -0.73
N VAL A 46 7.08 42.31 -1.32
CA VAL A 46 7.15 41.66 -2.64
C VAL A 46 6.16 42.30 -3.60
N THR A 47 6.64 42.74 -4.77
CA THR A 47 5.79 43.26 -5.84
C THR A 47 5.23 42.09 -6.66
N LEU A 48 3.92 41.89 -6.61
CA LEU A 48 3.21 40.88 -7.36
C LEU A 48 3.12 41.24 -8.87
N PRO A 49 2.84 40.28 -9.77
CA PRO A 49 2.74 40.54 -11.22
C PRO A 49 1.71 41.62 -11.61
N ASN A 50 0.73 41.87 -10.75
CA ASN A 50 -0.28 42.92 -10.92
C ASN A 50 0.19 44.33 -10.47
N GLY A 51 1.44 44.47 -10.01
CA GLY A 51 2.01 45.73 -9.52
C GLY A 51 1.66 46.08 -8.07
N VAL A 52 0.89 45.24 -7.36
CA VAL A 52 0.58 45.42 -5.94
C VAL A 52 1.75 44.94 -5.10
N VAL A 53 2.11 45.70 -4.07
CA VAL A 53 3.10 45.29 -3.06
C VAL A 53 2.38 44.56 -1.93
N ALA A 54 2.84 43.35 -1.60
CA ALA A 54 2.35 42.55 -0.49
C ALA A 54 3.50 42.20 0.45
N ASP A 55 3.23 42.12 1.75
CA ASP A 55 4.19 41.64 2.74
C ASP A 55 4.14 40.10 2.78
N LEU A 56 5.24 39.46 2.40
CA LEU A 56 5.41 38.00 2.45
C LEU A 56 6.56 37.64 3.40
N GLN A 57 6.63 36.38 3.83
CA GLN A 57 7.74 35.91 4.65
C GLN A 57 8.80 35.23 3.79
N GLN A 58 10.04 35.70 3.88
CA GLN A 58 11.19 34.91 3.48
C GLN A 58 11.54 33.95 4.62
N VAL A 59 11.34 32.66 4.38
CA VAL A 59 11.63 31.57 5.32
C VAL A 59 12.94 30.90 4.91
N THR A 60 13.88 30.84 5.84
CA THR A 60 15.11 30.07 5.68
C THR A 60 14.90 28.68 6.27
N LEU A 61 15.00 27.67 5.44
CA LEU A 61 14.97 26.26 5.81
C LEU A 61 16.40 25.72 5.85
N ARG A 62 16.77 25.02 6.92
CA ARG A 62 18.04 24.30 7.03
C ARG A 62 17.78 22.82 6.80
N LYS A 63 18.57 22.22 5.91
CA LYS A 63 18.62 20.78 5.66
C LYS A 63 19.92 20.22 6.18
N SER A 64 19.87 19.22 7.05
CA SER A 64 21.08 18.61 7.60
C SER A 64 20.90 17.14 7.90
N GLY A 65 21.95 16.36 7.69
CA GLY A 65 21.99 14.92 7.94
C GLY A 65 23.39 14.36 7.70
N PHE A 66 23.50 13.03 7.66
CA PHE A 66 24.75 12.32 7.38
C PHE A 66 24.56 11.37 6.20
N VAL A 67 25.61 11.16 5.43
CA VAL A 67 25.68 10.13 4.39
C VAL A 67 26.95 9.34 4.51
N VAL A 68 26.89 8.06 4.13
CA VAL A 68 28.08 7.21 3.96
C VAL A 68 28.29 6.96 2.48
N LEU A 69 29.55 6.99 2.05
CA LEU A 69 29.96 6.60 0.70
C LEU A 69 30.38 5.14 0.70
N GLU A 70 29.89 4.36 -0.25
CA GLU A 70 30.32 2.99 -0.51
C GLU A 70 31.08 2.95 -1.85
N VAL A 71 32.30 2.44 -1.82
CA VAL A 71 33.14 2.20 -3.00
C VAL A 71 33.40 0.71 -3.09
N THR A 72 33.09 0.07 -4.22
CA THR A 72 33.31 -1.36 -4.41
C THR A 72 33.66 -1.71 -5.86
N ASP A 73 34.61 -2.62 -6.06
CA ASP A 73 34.86 -3.31 -7.34
C ASP A 73 34.29 -4.75 -7.36
N GLY A 74 33.59 -5.13 -6.29
CA GLY A 74 33.11 -6.48 -6.08
C GLY A 74 34.11 -7.39 -5.36
N GLU A 75 35.37 -7.01 -5.13
CA GLU A 75 36.29 -7.78 -4.29
C GLU A 75 36.64 -7.02 -3.01
N THR A 76 36.84 -5.72 -3.13
CA THR A 76 37.10 -4.81 -2.02
C THR A 76 35.90 -3.90 -1.83
N THR A 77 35.49 -3.70 -0.57
CA THR A 77 34.45 -2.72 -0.23
C THR A 77 35.02 -1.73 0.76
N CYS A 78 34.92 -0.44 0.43
CA CYS A 78 35.35 0.67 1.26
C CYS A 78 34.16 1.54 1.64
N LEU A 79 33.96 1.73 2.93
CA LEU A 79 32.94 2.63 3.45
C LEU A 79 33.59 3.87 4.05
N SER A 80 33.02 5.05 3.78
CA SER A 80 33.46 6.26 4.48
C SER A 80 32.94 6.30 5.91
N GLU A 81 33.60 7.06 6.77
CA GLU A 81 32.95 7.57 7.98
C GLU A 81 31.73 8.44 7.61
N PRO A 82 30.75 8.62 8.52
CA PRO A 82 29.56 9.44 8.26
C PRO A 82 29.92 10.88 7.88
N ILE A 83 29.51 11.30 6.69
CA ILE A 83 29.78 12.64 6.15
C ILE A 83 28.58 13.53 6.45
N SER A 84 28.76 14.50 7.35
CA SER A 84 27.71 15.49 7.62
C SER A 84 27.51 16.42 6.42
N PHE A 85 26.26 16.69 6.05
CA PHE A 85 25.88 17.75 5.11
C PHE A 85 24.99 18.79 5.79
N CYS A 86 25.07 20.04 5.31
CA CYS A 86 24.20 21.12 5.75
C CYS A 86 23.98 22.08 4.58
N SER A 87 22.71 22.29 4.22
CA SER A 87 22.30 23.21 3.16
C SER A 87 21.23 24.16 3.69
N VAL A 88 21.24 25.40 3.20
CA VAL A 88 20.23 26.41 3.54
C VAL A 88 19.51 26.86 2.28
N GLU A 89 18.19 26.89 2.35
CA GLU A 89 17.32 27.32 1.26
C GLU A 89 16.46 28.48 1.74
N ASN A 90 16.25 29.46 0.88
CA ASN A 90 15.34 30.57 1.16
C ASN A 90 14.14 30.48 0.23
N ILE A 91 12.95 30.35 0.82
CA ILE A 91 11.68 30.34 0.10
C ILE A 91 10.83 31.53 0.56
N ILE A 92 9.96 32.01 -0.32
CA ILE A 92 9.01 33.08 0.00
C ILE A 92 7.64 32.44 0.14
N LEU A 93 7.02 32.61 1.31
CA LEU A 93 5.74 32.02 1.69
C LEU A 93 4.75 33.07 2.19
N CYS A 94 3.47 32.81 1.97
CA CYS A 94 2.38 33.47 2.68
C CYS A 94 2.27 32.88 4.11
N ALA A 95 3.14 33.33 5.01
CA ALA A 95 3.20 32.87 6.39
C ALA A 95 2.91 33.99 7.40
N PRO A 96 1.64 34.35 7.63
CA PRO A 96 1.29 35.38 8.61
C PRO A 96 1.72 35.00 10.03
N ASP A 97 1.86 36.00 10.91
CA ASP A 97 2.19 35.77 12.32
C ASP A 97 1.17 34.83 12.98
N GLY A 98 1.67 33.91 13.80
CA GLY A 98 0.85 32.86 14.44
C GLY A 98 0.65 31.59 13.61
N THR A 99 1.40 31.43 12.51
CA THR A 99 1.48 30.18 11.73
C THR A 99 2.76 29.41 12.03
N ASP A 100 2.72 28.09 11.85
CA ASP A 100 3.85 27.18 11.91
C ASP A 100 4.26 26.74 10.49
N ILE A 101 5.55 26.46 10.33
CA ILE A 101 6.11 25.93 9.07
C ILE A 101 6.41 24.46 9.32
N VAL A 102 5.68 23.59 8.63
CA VAL A 102 5.93 22.15 8.62
C VAL A 102 6.71 21.85 7.35
N CYS A 103 7.92 21.31 7.51
CA CYS A 103 8.77 20.89 6.40
C CYS A 103 8.99 19.38 6.49
N GLU A 104 8.61 18.67 5.45
CA GLU A 104 8.71 17.22 5.37
C GLU A 104 9.53 16.87 4.13
N VAL A 105 10.57 16.05 4.30
CA VAL A 105 11.34 15.50 3.17
C VAL A 105 10.66 14.21 2.76
N THR A 106 10.24 14.14 1.49
CA THR A 106 9.48 13.01 0.94
C THR A 106 10.34 12.06 0.12
N ASP A 107 11.52 12.52 -0.33
CA ASP A 107 12.46 11.71 -1.10
C ASP A 107 13.87 12.31 -0.99
N PHE A 108 14.87 11.43 -0.91
CA PHE A 108 16.28 11.77 -0.78
C PHE A 108 17.11 10.92 -1.73
N SER A 109 17.93 11.57 -2.54
CA SER A 109 18.96 10.89 -3.34
C SER A 109 20.26 11.65 -3.31
N CYS A 110 21.36 10.91 -3.38
CA CYS A 110 22.69 11.49 -3.49
C CYS A 110 23.48 10.78 -4.59
N SER A 111 24.41 11.50 -5.22
CA SER A 111 25.20 11.02 -6.33
C SER A 111 26.63 11.55 -6.18
N PRO A 112 27.59 10.68 -5.82
CA PRO A 112 28.98 11.09 -5.61
C PRO A 112 29.77 11.09 -6.93
N CYS A 113 30.68 12.06 -7.05
CA CYS A 113 31.60 12.21 -8.18
C CYS A 113 33.01 12.38 -7.63
N VAL A 114 33.91 11.47 -7.99
CA VAL A 114 35.29 11.45 -7.48
C VAL A 114 36.24 12.10 -8.49
N SER A 115 37.05 13.04 -8.01
CA SER A 115 38.14 13.62 -8.79
C SER A 115 39.46 13.01 -8.35
N CYS A 116 40.15 12.35 -9.27
CA CYS A 116 41.43 11.71 -9.06
C CYS A 116 42.56 12.54 -9.69
N ASN A 117 43.69 12.66 -9.00
CA ASN A 117 44.87 13.31 -9.55
C ASN A 117 45.62 12.37 -10.52
N THR A 118 46.64 12.89 -11.20
CA THR A 118 47.45 12.13 -12.18
C THR A 118 48.28 11.01 -11.56
N GLU A 119 48.43 10.99 -10.25
CA GLU A 119 49.16 9.96 -9.50
C GLU A 119 48.21 8.86 -8.96
N GLY A 120 46.90 8.95 -9.23
CA GLY A 120 45.92 7.97 -8.81
C GLY A 120 45.39 8.17 -7.38
N PHE A 121 45.58 9.34 -6.79
CA PHE A 121 45.01 9.67 -5.47
C PHE A 121 43.72 10.48 -5.63
N VAL A 122 42.78 10.25 -4.71
CA VAL A 122 41.59 11.10 -4.57
C VAL A 122 42.06 12.53 -4.25
N GLN A 123 41.55 13.51 -5.00
CA GLN A 123 41.77 14.94 -4.76
C GLN A 123 40.58 15.54 -4.01
N SER A 124 39.38 15.27 -4.51
CA SER A 124 38.12 15.68 -3.90
C SER A 124 36.98 14.78 -4.33
N ILE A 125 35.91 14.76 -3.54
CA ILE A 125 34.63 14.15 -3.89
C ILE A 125 33.56 15.23 -3.85
N ASP A 126 32.84 15.37 -4.95
CA ASP A 126 31.65 16.21 -5.06
C ASP A 126 30.43 15.31 -4.88
N ILE A 127 29.61 15.56 -3.86
CA ILE A 127 28.38 14.80 -3.61
C ILE A 127 27.21 15.71 -3.97
N PHE A 128 26.48 15.30 -5.01
CA PHE A 128 25.26 15.96 -5.47
C PHE A 128 24.08 15.38 -4.70
N PHE A 129 23.28 16.24 -4.08
CA PHE A 129 22.08 15.87 -3.36
C PHE A 129 20.85 16.39 -4.10
N ARG A 130 19.81 15.57 -4.12
CA ARG A 130 18.48 15.94 -4.55
C ARG A 130 17.49 15.56 -3.46
N ILE A 131 16.77 16.56 -2.97
CA ILE A 131 15.78 16.40 -1.90
C ILE A 131 14.42 16.87 -2.42
N CYS A 132 13.42 16.00 -2.39
CA CYS A 132 12.04 16.39 -2.59
C CYS A 132 11.42 16.74 -1.23
N GLN A 133 10.70 17.86 -1.17
CA GLN A 133 10.16 18.37 0.08
C GLN A 133 8.74 18.92 -0.08
N ASN A 134 7.99 18.80 1.00
CA ASN A 134 6.66 19.34 1.21
C ASN A 134 6.73 20.39 2.32
N VAL A 135 6.50 21.67 1.98
CA VAL A 135 6.55 22.78 2.93
C VAL A 135 5.17 23.42 3.06
N GLN A 136 4.61 23.36 4.27
CA GLN A 136 3.28 23.87 4.57
C GLN A 136 3.33 24.96 5.63
N VAL A 137 2.51 25.99 5.42
CA VAL A 137 2.22 27.01 6.42
C VAL A 137 0.89 26.65 7.07
N VAL A 138 0.88 26.28 8.34
CA VAL A 138 -0.32 25.82 9.05
C VAL A 138 -0.62 26.67 10.27
N ALA A 139 -1.90 26.81 10.62
CA ALA A 139 -2.30 27.30 11.94
C ALA A 139 -3.61 26.64 12.37
N ASP A 140 -3.75 26.40 13.67
CA ASP A 140 -5.00 25.92 14.25
C ASP A 140 -6.00 27.07 14.33
N VAL A 141 -7.15 26.91 13.68
CA VAL A 141 -8.20 27.92 13.61
C VAL A 141 -9.55 27.33 13.98
N THR A 142 -10.43 28.18 14.50
CA THR A 142 -11.84 27.84 14.69
C THR A 142 -12.63 28.42 13.52
N VAL A 143 -13.24 27.56 12.70
CA VAL A 143 -14.06 27.99 11.56
C VAL A 143 -15.52 27.96 11.95
N GLU A 144 -16.21 29.05 11.63
CA GLU A 144 -17.64 29.21 11.79
C GLU A 144 -18.36 28.71 10.53
N LEU A 145 -19.13 27.63 10.66
CA LEU A 145 -19.89 27.02 9.57
C LEU A 145 -21.39 27.24 9.78
N THR A 146 -22.03 27.89 8.82
CA THR A 146 -23.50 27.97 8.79
C THR A 146 -24.06 26.69 8.20
N THR A 147 -24.66 25.85 9.04
CA THR A 147 -25.21 24.55 8.65
C THR A 147 -26.72 24.53 8.79
N ARG A 148 -27.35 23.49 8.23
CA ARG A 148 -28.76 23.19 8.44
C ARG A 148 -28.85 21.83 9.09
N LEU A 149 -29.59 21.74 10.18
CA LEU A 149 -29.96 20.46 10.77
C LEU A 149 -30.84 19.70 9.77
N CYS A 150 -30.36 18.56 9.29
CA CYS A 150 -31.17 17.66 8.50
C CYS A 150 -32.29 17.13 9.41
N GLN A 151 -33.54 17.48 9.11
CA GLN A 151 -34.67 16.77 9.70
C GLN A 151 -34.62 15.30 9.25
N PRO A 152 -35.00 14.35 10.11
CA PRO A 152 -35.13 12.95 9.70
C PRO A 152 -36.04 12.87 8.48
N ARG A 153 -35.62 12.12 7.46
CA ARG A 153 -36.42 11.87 6.27
C ARG A 153 -37.79 11.38 6.71
N GLN A 154 -38.86 12.03 6.26
CA GLN A 154 -40.22 11.57 6.52
C GLN A 154 -40.33 10.11 6.10
N ALA A 155 -40.86 9.26 6.98
CA ALA A 155 -41.20 7.90 6.63
C ALA A 155 -42.18 7.97 5.44
N PHE A 156 -41.79 7.41 4.31
CA PHE A 156 -42.69 7.26 3.19
C PHE A 156 -43.69 6.17 3.56
N ASP A 157 -44.97 6.51 3.65
CA ASP A 157 -46.03 5.50 3.57
C ASP A 157 -45.95 4.90 2.17
N VAL A 158 -45.29 3.75 2.06
CA VAL A 158 -45.20 3.00 0.80
C VAL A 158 -46.64 2.63 0.42
N PRO A 159 -47.21 3.20 -0.65
CA PRO A 159 -48.52 2.75 -1.11
C PRO A 159 -48.35 1.29 -1.54
N LEU A 160 -49.21 0.40 -1.03
CA LEU A 160 -49.27 -0.97 -1.53
C LEU A 160 -49.34 -0.92 -3.05
N CYS A 161 -48.31 -1.47 -3.72
CA CYS A 161 -48.25 -1.52 -5.17
C CYS A 161 -49.57 -2.13 -5.71
N PRO A 162 -50.20 -1.55 -6.73
CA PRO A 162 -51.36 -2.17 -7.36
C PRO A 162 -50.97 -3.59 -7.80
N ARG A 163 -51.65 -4.63 -7.31
CA ARG A 163 -51.36 -6.04 -7.63
C ARG A 163 -51.40 -6.38 -9.13
N ASN A 164 -51.79 -5.43 -9.97
CA ASN A 164 -52.04 -5.59 -11.39
C ASN A 164 -51.21 -4.63 -12.26
N ALA A 165 -50.10 -4.08 -11.77
CA ALA A 165 -49.21 -3.30 -12.61
C ALA A 165 -48.53 -4.23 -13.62
N ALA A 166 -48.90 -4.12 -14.90
CA ALA A 166 -48.25 -4.86 -15.97
C ALA A 166 -46.79 -4.40 -16.08
N ILE A 167 -45.86 -5.36 -16.07
CA ILE A 167 -44.43 -5.10 -16.28
C ILE A 167 -44.28 -4.41 -17.63
N PRO A 168 -43.66 -3.22 -17.70
CA PRO A 168 -43.39 -2.57 -18.98
C PRO A 168 -42.50 -3.49 -19.85
N PRO A 169 -42.77 -3.57 -21.17
CA PRO A 169 -41.97 -4.41 -22.06
C PRO A 169 -40.49 -4.03 -21.96
N GLN A 170 -39.63 -5.04 -21.82
CA GLN A 170 -38.20 -4.85 -21.63
C GLN A 170 -37.60 -4.09 -22.81
N CYS A 171 -36.74 -3.11 -22.51
CA CYS A 171 -36.05 -2.33 -23.53
C CYS A 171 -35.19 -3.25 -24.43
N PRO A 172 -35.08 -2.97 -25.74
CA PRO A 172 -34.23 -3.74 -26.63
C PRO A 172 -32.75 -3.61 -26.22
N VAL A 173 -31.99 -4.67 -26.45
CA VAL A 173 -30.55 -4.77 -26.15
C VAL A 173 -29.80 -3.64 -26.86
N LEU A 174 -29.24 -2.71 -26.07
CA LEU A 174 -28.55 -1.50 -26.55
C LEU A 174 -27.10 -1.75 -27.01
N PHE A 175 -26.61 -2.99 -26.94
CA PHE A 175 -25.26 -3.34 -27.37
C PHE A 175 -25.29 -4.24 -28.61
N PRO A 176 -24.94 -3.72 -29.79
CA PRO A 176 -24.80 -4.55 -30.97
C PRO A 176 -23.48 -5.33 -30.92
N GLU A 177 -23.55 -6.65 -31.08
CA GLU A 177 -22.42 -7.45 -31.54
C GLU A 177 -22.12 -7.06 -32.99
N SER A 178 -21.00 -6.37 -33.20
CA SER A 178 -20.32 -6.16 -34.49
C SER A 178 -21.02 -5.34 -35.59
N GLY A 179 -20.29 -4.33 -36.08
CA GLY A 179 -20.35 -3.90 -37.49
C GLY A 179 -21.28 -2.73 -37.84
N GLU A 180 -20.64 -1.58 -38.15
CA GLU A 180 -21.15 -0.41 -38.89
C GLU A 180 -22.13 0.55 -38.18
N MET A 181 -21.68 1.80 -37.97
CA MET A 181 -22.49 2.93 -37.51
C MET A 181 -23.24 3.57 -38.70
N PRO A 182 -24.55 3.83 -38.58
CA PRO A 182 -25.20 4.92 -39.30
C PRO A 182 -25.37 6.14 -38.39
N GLU A 183 -25.05 7.32 -38.93
CA GLU A 183 -25.43 8.63 -38.39
C GLU A 183 -26.94 8.83 -38.44
N ASP A 184 -27.43 9.64 -37.48
CA ASP A 184 -28.76 10.23 -37.35
C ASP A 184 -29.92 9.28 -37.01
N ILE A 185 -30.40 9.37 -35.76
CA ILE A 185 -31.78 9.73 -35.35
C ILE A 185 -31.81 9.78 -33.81
N ALA A 186 -31.96 10.97 -33.23
CA ALA A 186 -32.27 11.13 -31.80
C ALA A 186 -33.80 11.08 -31.60
N PRO A 187 -34.35 10.23 -30.72
CA PRO A 187 -35.77 10.29 -30.36
C PRO A 187 -36.00 11.35 -29.29
N GLU A 188 -37.02 12.20 -29.49
CA GLU A 188 -37.46 13.19 -28.51
C GLU A 188 -38.03 12.52 -27.25
N LEU A 189 -37.46 12.86 -26.09
CA LEU A 189 -37.94 12.41 -24.78
C LEU A 189 -39.20 13.19 -24.36
N PRO A 190 -40.27 12.54 -23.87
CA PRO A 190 -41.43 13.24 -23.35
C PRO A 190 -41.11 13.91 -22.01
N THR A 191 -41.41 15.21 -21.92
CA THR A 191 -41.29 16.00 -20.69
C THR A 191 -42.43 15.66 -19.74
N ILE A 192 -42.11 14.98 -18.64
CA ILE A 192 -43.01 14.81 -17.50
C ILE A 192 -42.83 16.01 -16.57
N SER A 193 -43.83 16.91 -16.51
CA SER A 193 -43.87 17.99 -15.52
C SER A 193 -44.41 17.46 -14.20
N LEU A 194 -43.50 17.19 -13.25
CA LEU A 194 -43.87 16.96 -11.87
C LEU A 194 -44.39 18.28 -11.25
N PRO A 195 -45.51 18.26 -10.49
CA PRO A 195 -45.96 19.44 -9.78
C PRO A 195 -44.92 19.81 -8.73
N ALA A 196 -44.52 21.09 -8.74
CA ALA A 196 -43.66 21.64 -7.70
C ALA A 196 -44.35 21.48 -6.34
N PRO A 197 -43.64 20.99 -5.30
CA PRO A 197 -44.22 20.95 -3.98
C PRO A 197 -44.41 22.39 -3.50
N ASP A 198 -45.64 22.74 -3.12
CA ASP A 198 -45.96 23.94 -2.34
C ASP A 198 -45.28 23.79 -0.96
N ARG A 199 -43.99 24.10 -0.89
CA ARG A 199 -43.30 24.29 0.37
C ARG A 199 -43.49 25.73 0.81
N VAL A 200 -44.45 25.91 1.71
CA VAL A 200 -44.39 27.01 2.69
C VAL A 200 -43.08 26.83 3.45
N VAL A 201 -42.08 27.65 3.11
CA VAL A 201 -40.81 27.72 3.82
C VAL A 201 -41.11 28.35 5.17
N ASN A 202 -41.31 27.52 6.19
CA ASN A 202 -41.01 27.97 7.55
C ASN A 202 -39.50 28.16 7.60
N GLN A 203 -39.06 29.32 8.08
CA GLN A 203 -37.64 29.62 8.31
C GLN A 203 -37.08 28.57 9.28
N GLU A 204 -36.51 27.50 8.74
CA GLU A 204 -35.69 26.57 9.50
C GLU A 204 -34.42 27.32 9.90
N GLU A 205 -34.21 27.42 11.21
CA GLU A 205 -33.14 28.18 11.83
C GLU A 205 -31.79 27.70 11.29
N LEU A 206 -31.07 28.59 10.60
CA LEU A 206 -29.67 28.38 10.26
C LEU A 206 -28.90 28.36 11.58
N GLU A 207 -28.28 27.23 11.89
CA GLU A 207 -27.42 27.14 13.06
C GLU A 207 -25.96 27.31 12.66
N THR A 208 -25.28 28.13 13.44
CA THR A 208 -23.86 28.36 13.30
C THR A 208 -23.11 27.41 14.23
N ILE A 209 -22.25 26.55 13.65
CA ILE A 209 -21.40 25.62 14.39
C ILE A 209 -19.94 26.05 14.24
N CYS A 210 -19.19 26.01 15.34
CA CYS A 210 -17.75 26.26 15.34
C CYS A 210 -16.99 24.93 15.34
N VAL A 211 -16.07 24.75 14.39
CA VAL A 211 -15.22 23.56 14.28
C VAL A 211 -13.75 23.98 14.35
N ASN A 212 -12.98 23.33 15.22
CA ASN A 212 -11.54 23.50 15.25
C ASN A 212 -10.92 22.64 14.13
N THR A 213 -10.08 23.25 13.31
CA THR A 213 -9.39 22.58 12.21
C THR A 213 -8.06 23.28 11.93
N SER A 214 -7.11 22.57 11.35
CA SER A 214 -5.86 23.17 10.89
C SER A 214 -6.06 23.78 9.51
N LYS A 215 -5.75 25.07 9.38
CA LYS A 215 -5.82 25.79 8.11
C LYS A 215 -4.43 25.88 7.49
N VAL A 216 -4.32 25.42 6.25
CA VAL A 216 -3.13 25.62 5.42
C VAL A 216 -3.23 26.98 4.72
N TYR A 217 -2.27 27.86 4.97
CA TYR A 217 -2.20 29.21 4.38
C TYR A 217 -1.44 29.23 3.06
N ASP A 218 -0.39 28.41 2.97
CA ASP A 218 0.44 28.25 1.79
C ASP A 218 1.02 26.84 1.78
N TRP A 219 1.30 26.33 0.59
CA TRP A 219 1.81 24.99 0.40
C TRP A 219 2.69 24.95 -0.84
N LEU A 220 3.96 24.60 -0.64
CA LEU A 220 4.93 24.41 -1.72
C LEU A 220 5.42 22.96 -1.72
N VAL A 221 5.36 22.34 -2.89
CA VAL A 221 6.06 21.08 -3.19
C VAL A 221 7.24 21.45 -4.08
N LEU A 222 8.45 21.19 -3.60
CA LEU A 222 9.69 21.66 -4.23
C LEU A 222 10.73 20.55 -4.27
N THR A 223 11.68 20.71 -5.19
CA THR A 223 12.91 19.94 -5.21
C THR A 223 14.08 20.89 -4.94
N ASN A 224 14.97 20.50 -4.04
CA ASN A 224 16.18 21.23 -3.74
C ASN A 224 17.40 20.40 -4.15
N ASP A 225 18.14 20.90 -5.15
CA ASP A 225 19.41 20.32 -5.58
C ASP A 225 20.56 21.15 -5.02
N PHE A 226 21.53 20.50 -4.37
CA PHE A 226 22.75 21.14 -3.88
C PHE A 226 23.92 20.18 -3.92
N GLU A 227 25.14 20.71 -3.85
CA GLU A 227 26.35 19.91 -3.82
C GLU A 227 27.21 20.26 -2.60
N ILE A 228 27.95 19.27 -2.10
CA ILE A 228 29.05 19.52 -1.16
C ILE A 228 30.34 18.96 -1.75
N ASN A 229 31.42 19.70 -1.57
CA ASN A 229 32.77 19.23 -1.86
C ASN A 229 33.45 18.77 -0.58
N ARG A 230 34.11 17.61 -0.63
CA ARG A 230 35.00 17.11 0.43
C ARG A 230 36.38 16.87 -0.15
N LEU A 231 37.39 17.39 0.54
CA LEU A 231 38.78 17.13 0.18
C LEU A 231 39.18 15.74 0.65
N ALA A 232 40.16 15.15 0.00
CA ALA A 232 40.62 13.79 0.33
C ALA A 232 41.12 13.63 1.77
N ASP A 233 41.65 14.69 2.37
CA ASP A 233 42.14 14.66 3.76
C ASP A 233 41.01 14.65 4.79
N ASP A 234 39.80 15.06 4.40
CA ASP A 234 38.60 15.10 5.26
C ASP A 234 37.77 13.82 5.17
N LEU A 235 38.22 12.85 4.38
CA LEU A 235 37.51 11.59 4.13
C LEU A 235 38.33 10.44 4.68
N ILE A 236 37.71 9.64 5.54
CA ILE A 236 38.29 8.41 6.05
C ILE A 236 37.48 7.26 5.47
N PHE A 237 38.14 6.38 4.73
CA PHE A 237 37.56 5.15 4.21
C PHE A 237 38.12 3.94 4.94
N ASN A 238 37.23 3.11 5.45
CA ASN A 238 37.54 1.81 6.00
C ASN A 238 37.30 0.77 4.91
N CYS A 239 38.39 0.38 4.25
CA CYS A 239 38.37 -0.70 3.28
C CYS A 239 38.52 -2.03 3.98
N THR A 240 37.55 -2.91 3.78
CA THR A 240 37.65 -4.31 4.17
C THR A 240 38.00 -5.14 2.94
N PRO A 241 38.91 -6.13 3.04
CA PRO A 241 39.10 -7.13 1.99
C PRO A 241 37.90 -8.08 1.91
N CYS A 242 36.88 -7.89 2.75
CA CYS A 242 35.74 -8.75 2.84
C CYS A 242 34.61 -8.33 1.90
N GLU A 243 34.19 -9.28 1.08
CA GLU A 243 33.11 -9.15 0.10
C GLU A 243 31.84 -9.81 0.65
N MET A 244 30.74 -9.05 0.65
CA MET A 244 29.40 -9.58 0.85
C MET A 244 28.77 -9.88 -0.52
N ARG A 245 28.50 -11.15 -0.80
CA ARG A 245 27.66 -11.57 -1.93
C ARG A 245 26.25 -11.81 -1.44
N LEU A 246 25.30 -11.19 -2.12
CA LEU A 246 23.89 -11.32 -1.82
C LEU A 246 23.13 -11.75 -3.08
N PHE A 247 22.21 -12.68 -2.92
CA PHE A 247 21.29 -13.14 -3.95
C PHE A 247 19.85 -12.94 -3.46
N VAL A 248 19.18 -11.97 -4.09
CA VAL A 248 17.77 -11.66 -3.88
C VAL A 248 17.02 -11.91 -5.19
N PRO A 249 15.96 -12.73 -5.21
CA PRO A 249 15.10 -12.87 -6.38
C PRO A 249 14.51 -11.51 -6.80
N ALA A 250 14.33 -11.28 -8.11
CA ALA A 250 13.72 -10.05 -8.60
C ALA A 250 12.28 -9.81 -8.09
N VAL A 251 11.59 -10.89 -7.67
CA VAL A 251 10.24 -10.86 -7.11
C VAL A 251 10.16 -11.72 -5.85
N THR A 252 9.63 -11.14 -4.78
CA THR A 252 9.33 -11.78 -3.49
C THR A 252 7.81 -11.89 -3.33
N LEU A 253 7.26 -13.07 -3.63
CA LEU A 253 5.82 -13.36 -3.50
C LEU A 253 5.54 -14.08 -2.19
N CYS A 254 4.94 -13.38 -1.22
CA CYS A 254 4.63 -13.84 0.14
C CYS A 254 5.83 -14.33 0.95
N GLU A 255 6.57 -15.32 0.48
CA GLU A 255 7.79 -15.83 1.10
C GLU A 255 8.82 -16.25 0.04
N ARG A 256 10.09 -15.95 0.27
CA ARG A 256 11.22 -16.39 -0.58
C ARG A 256 12.48 -16.59 0.22
N ILE A 257 13.36 -17.46 -0.30
CA ILE A 257 14.70 -17.66 0.26
C ILE A 257 15.63 -16.61 -0.35
N TYR A 258 16.34 -15.89 0.52
CA TYR A 258 17.51 -15.10 0.15
C TYR A 258 18.76 -15.84 0.60
N SER A 259 19.82 -15.73 -0.19
CA SER A 259 21.07 -16.41 0.11
C SER A 259 22.25 -15.52 -0.21
N GLY A 260 23.40 -15.88 0.32
CA GLY A 260 24.61 -15.11 0.08
C GLY A 260 25.84 -15.81 0.58
N LYS A 261 26.96 -15.11 0.45
CA LYS A 261 28.27 -15.60 0.84
C LYS A 261 29.15 -14.45 1.35
N LEU A 262 29.86 -14.69 2.44
CA LEU A 262 30.85 -13.78 3.00
C LEU A 262 32.26 -14.33 2.78
N LEU A 263 33.09 -13.54 2.12
CA LEU A 263 34.49 -13.85 1.81
C LEU A 263 35.39 -12.74 2.37
N CYS A 264 36.62 -13.03 2.76
CA CYS A 264 37.69 -12.05 2.96
C CYS A 264 38.86 -12.43 2.06
N GLY A 265 39.10 -11.65 1.00
CA GLY A 265 39.90 -12.08 -0.13
C GLY A 265 39.31 -13.34 -0.77
N GLU A 266 40.10 -14.41 -0.90
CA GLU A 266 39.64 -15.70 -1.41
C GLU A 266 39.08 -16.64 -0.33
N ASP A 267 39.22 -16.28 0.95
CA ASP A 267 38.90 -17.17 2.07
C ASP A 267 37.45 -16.97 2.55
N PRO A 268 36.66 -18.05 2.72
CA PRO A 268 35.31 -17.96 3.27
C PRO A 268 35.33 -17.66 4.77
N VAL A 269 34.39 -16.81 5.21
CA VAL A 269 34.26 -16.43 6.62
C VAL A 269 33.16 -17.24 7.29
N ALA A 270 33.55 -18.21 8.12
CA ALA A 270 32.62 -19.04 8.87
C ALA A 270 32.23 -18.44 10.23
N GLY A 271 30.98 -18.64 10.64
CA GLY A 271 30.49 -18.24 11.97
C GLY A 271 30.26 -16.73 12.15
N ALA A 272 30.25 -15.95 11.06
CA ALA A 272 29.94 -14.53 11.10
C ALA A 272 28.43 -14.32 11.18
N ALA A 273 28.00 -13.32 11.96
CA ALA A 273 26.62 -12.87 12.01
C ALA A 273 26.36 -11.88 10.87
N VAL A 274 25.40 -12.21 10.00
CA VAL A 274 24.93 -11.37 8.92
C VAL A 274 23.52 -10.89 9.28
N ASN A 275 23.33 -9.58 9.33
CA ASN A 275 22.02 -8.96 9.49
C ASN A 275 21.49 -8.59 8.11
N ILE A 276 20.19 -8.71 7.91
CA ILE A 276 19.54 -8.34 6.65
C ILE A 276 18.40 -7.38 6.97
N ILE A 277 18.48 -6.19 6.40
CA ILE A 277 17.45 -5.16 6.52
C ILE A 277 16.80 -4.91 5.17
N ALA A 278 15.53 -4.51 5.21
CA ALA A 278 14.73 -4.19 4.04
C ALA A 278 14.20 -2.76 4.17
N ASP A 279 14.19 -2.04 3.06
CA ASP A 279 13.68 -0.67 2.96
C ASP A 279 12.73 -0.57 1.74
N PRO A 280 11.41 -0.38 1.93
CA PRO A 280 10.70 -0.27 3.22
C PRO A 280 10.80 -1.53 4.09
N PRO A 281 10.58 -1.43 5.42
CA PRO A 281 10.67 -2.54 6.37
C PRO A 281 9.41 -3.44 6.34
N ILE A 282 9.03 -3.91 5.15
CA ILE A 282 7.88 -4.81 4.94
C ILE A 282 8.26 -6.29 4.93
N LEU A 283 9.55 -6.60 4.99
CA LEU A 283 10.06 -7.97 5.04
C LEU A 283 10.38 -8.38 6.47
N GLU A 284 9.84 -9.52 6.88
CA GLU A 284 10.29 -10.25 8.06
C GLU A 284 11.35 -11.28 7.62
N ILE A 285 12.54 -11.20 8.22
CA ILE A 285 13.68 -12.06 7.91
C ILE A 285 13.88 -13.07 9.04
N ASP A 286 13.96 -14.36 8.70
CA ASP A 286 14.24 -15.45 9.64
C ASP A 286 15.27 -16.44 9.06
N PRO A 287 16.39 -16.71 9.75
CA PRO A 287 16.84 -16.09 11.01
C PRO A 287 17.45 -14.71 10.81
N ASP A 288 17.30 -13.83 11.81
CA ASP A 288 18.00 -12.54 11.91
C ASP A 288 18.62 -12.34 13.32
N PRO A 289 19.96 -12.26 13.45
CA PRO A 289 20.96 -12.44 12.39
C PRO A 289 21.11 -13.91 11.96
N VAL A 290 21.48 -14.13 10.70
CA VAL A 290 21.89 -15.44 10.19
C VAL A 290 23.38 -15.66 10.39
N ILE A 291 23.78 -16.89 10.70
CA ILE A 291 25.19 -17.26 10.90
C ILE A 291 25.74 -17.98 9.67
N THR A 292 26.89 -17.53 9.16
CA THR A 292 27.53 -18.15 8.00
C THR A 292 28.07 -19.56 8.30
N ASP A 293 27.95 -20.47 7.34
CA ASP A 293 28.47 -21.84 7.41
C ASP A 293 30.00 -21.93 7.24
N GLU A 294 30.56 -23.14 7.24
CA GLU A 294 32.01 -23.38 7.06
C GLU A 294 32.57 -22.91 5.70
N PHE A 295 31.69 -22.66 4.73
CA PHE A 295 32.02 -22.14 3.41
C PHE A 295 31.64 -20.66 3.26
N GLY A 296 31.24 -20.00 4.35
CA GLY A 296 30.85 -18.59 4.38
C GLY A 296 29.48 -18.32 3.78
N ASN A 297 28.67 -19.34 3.47
CA ASN A 297 27.33 -19.15 2.91
C ASN A 297 26.31 -18.89 4.02
N PHE A 298 25.25 -18.18 3.68
CA PHE A 298 24.06 -18.01 4.52
C PHE A 298 22.79 -18.10 3.68
N GLU A 299 21.69 -18.50 4.33
CA GLU A 299 20.35 -18.53 3.75
C GLU A 299 19.34 -18.06 4.81
N VAL A 300 18.38 -17.24 4.40
CA VAL A 300 17.26 -16.77 5.22
C VAL A 300 15.95 -16.91 4.47
N LEU A 301 14.85 -17.01 5.21
CA LEU A 301 13.50 -16.85 4.72
C LEU A 301 13.08 -15.39 4.88
N ALA A 302 12.77 -14.73 3.78
CA ALA A 302 12.15 -13.41 3.76
C ALA A 302 10.65 -13.57 3.50
N SER A 303 9.82 -12.98 4.35
CA SER A 303 8.36 -13.06 4.26
C SER A 303 7.69 -11.68 4.27
N VAL A 304 6.57 -11.57 3.58
CA VAL A 304 5.76 -10.36 3.38
C VAL A 304 4.38 -10.62 3.96
N ALA A 305 3.83 -9.66 4.71
CA ALA A 305 2.47 -9.77 5.24
C ALA A 305 1.41 -9.90 4.12
N SER A 306 0.40 -10.73 4.33
CA SER A 306 -0.73 -10.84 3.39
C SER A 306 -1.48 -9.50 3.30
N GLY A 307 -1.95 -9.16 2.09
CA GLY A 307 -2.53 -7.87 1.75
C GLY A 307 -1.53 -6.79 1.40
N THR A 308 -0.23 -7.12 1.28
CA THR A 308 0.77 -6.17 0.83
C THR A 308 0.73 -6.04 -0.69
N ASP A 309 0.50 -4.82 -1.18
CA ASP A 309 0.55 -4.44 -2.58
C ASP A 309 1.99 -4.43 -3.14
N ASP A 310 2.12 -4.39 -4.47
CA ASP A 310 3.39 -4.34 -5.20
C ASP A 310 4.30 -3.20 -4.71
N THR A 311 5.34 -3.56 -3.94
CA THR A 311 6.26 -2.61 -3.32
C THR A 311 7.69 -2.91 -3.75
N MET A 312 8.42 -1.88 -4.20
CA MET A 312 9.85 -2.01 -4.50
C MET A 312 10.64 -1.92 -3.20
N VAL A 313 11.45 -2.94 -2.90
CA VAL A 313 12.24 -3.03 -1.66
C VAL A 313 13.72 -3.12 -1.97
N THR A 314 14.53 -2.35 -1.26
CA THR A 314 15.99 -2.47 -1.21
C THR A 314 16.38 -3.35 -0.03
N VAL A 315 16.97 -4.51 -0.32
CA VAL A 315 17.44 -5.48 0.67
C VAL A 315 18.93 -5.31 0.86
N THR A 316 19.37 -5.04 2.08
CA THR A 316 20.78 -4.86 2.44
C THR A 316 21.22 -5.92 3.44
N ALA A 317 22.21 -6.72 3.07
CA ALA A 317 22.88 -7.65 3.97
C ALA A 317 24.20 -7.04 4.45
N PHE A 318 24.49 -7.12 5.75
CA PHE A 318 25.75 -6.63 6.32
C PHE A 318 26.28 -7.47 7.46
N ALA A 319 27.60 -7.49 7.62
CA ALA A 319 28.31 -8.17 8.70
C ALA A 319 29.44 -7.31 9.26
N GLU A 320 29.44 -7.11 10.58
CA GLU A 320 30.53 -6.44 11.30
C GLU A 320 31.65 -7.43 11.58
N LEU A 321 32.82 -7.22 10.95
CA LEU A 321 34.00 -8.04 11.11
C LEU A 321 35.12 -7.27 11.82
N PRO A 322 36.10 -7.95 12.42
CA PRO A 322 37.29 -7.29 12.96
C PRO A 322 38.05 -6.44 11.93
N GLU A 323 37.90 -6.76 10.65
CA GLU A 323 38.56 -6.12 9.50
C GLU A 323 37.73 -4.98 8.88
N GLY A 324 36.49 -4.77 9.36
CA GLY A 324 35.57 -3.74 8.86
C GLY A 324 34.15 -4.26 8.61
N LEU A 325 33.29 -3.41 8.06
CA LEU A 325 31.92 -3.79 7.70
C LEU A 325 31.89 -4.30 6.25
N ALA A 326 31.36 -5.50 6.03
CA ALA A 326 31.03 -6.00 4.70
C ALA A 326 29.54 -5.82 4.45
N SER A 327 29.15 -5.19 3.35
CA SER A 327 27.75 -4.87 3.01
C SER A 327 27.44 -5.14 1.54
N LYS A 328 26.18 -5.48 1.24
CA LYS A 328 25.66 -5.52 -0.14
C LYS A 328 24.16 -5.25 -0.18
N SER A 329 23.73 -4.42 -1.13
CA SER A 329 22.32 -4.13 -1.37
C SER A 329 21.84 -4.59 -2.76
N LEU A 330 20.60 -5.07 -2.83
CA LEU A 330 19.89 -5.45 -4.07
C LEU A 330 18.40 -5.12 -3.96
N ASN A 331 17.74 -4.90 -5.10
CA ASN A 331 16.32 -4.55 -5.13
C ASN A 331 15.44 -5.75 -5.51
N THR A 332 14.25 -5.85 -4.91
CA THR A 332 13.23 -6.87 -5.19
C THR A 332 11.82 -6.30 -5.12
N MET A 333 10.93 -6.73 -6.02
CA MET A 333 9.52 -6.37 -5.95
C MET A 333 8.82 -7.34 -4.99
N ALA A 334 8.35 -6.85 -3.85
CA ALA A 334 7.70 -7.63 -2.81
C ALA A 334 6.20 -7.38 -2.79
N PHE A 335 5.41 -8.44 -2.73
CA PHE A 335 3.95 -8.36 -2.57
C PHE A 335 3.40 -9.69 -2.04
N CYS A 336 2.24 -9.63 -1.40
CA CYS A 336 1.51 -10.82 -1.00
C CYS A 336 0.01 -10.52 -1.02
N PRO A 337 -0.72 -10.88 -2.09
CA PRO A 337 -2.15 -10.61 -2.19
C PRO A 337 -2.93 -11.28 -1.06
N GLU A 338 -4.01 -10.64 -0.59
CA GLU A 338 -4.97 -11.34 0.28
C GLU A 338 -5.63 -12.48 -0.51
N PRO A 339 -5.81 -13.68 0.09
CA PRO A 339 -6.55 -14.72 -0.58
C PRO A 339 -8.03 -14.33 -0.65
N PRO A 340 -8.73 -14.61 -1.77
CA PRO A 340 -10.12 -14.20 -1.94
C PRO A 340 -11.04 -14.87 -0.92
N CYS A 341 -12.22 -14.27 -0.71
CA CYS A 341 -13.28 -14.91 0.04
C CYS A 341 -13.87 -16.11 -0.72
N SER A 342 -14.22 -17.16 0.01
CA SER A 342 -14.87 -18.35 -0.52
C SER A 342 -16.06 -18.77 0.34
N ILE A 343 -17.06 -19.35 -0.31
CA ILE A 343 -18.19 -20.01 0.32
C ILE A 343 -18.17 -21.48 -0.11
N ASP A 344 -18.15 -22.38 0.87
CA ASP A 344 -18.27 -23.82 0.65
C ASP A 344 -19.73 -24.24 0.85
N LEU A 345 -20.27 -25.11 0.00
CA LEU A 345 -21.62 -25.68 0.11
C LEU A 345 -21.55 -27.21 0.03
N PHE A 346 -22.10 -27.88 1.02
CA PHE A 346 -22.14 -29.34 1.15
C PHE A 346 -23.56 -29.81 1.46
N ILE A 347 -23.99 -30.90 0.83
CA ILE A 347 -25.28 -31.53 1.08
C ILE A 347 -25.06 -32.87 1.77
N GLU A 348 -25.78 -33.11 2.86
CA GLU A 348 -25.71 -34.39 3.56
C GLU A 348 -26.64 -35.42 2.87
N GLY A 349 -26.05 -36.41 2.20
CA GLY A 349 -26.78 -37.48 1.51
C GLY A 349 -25.86 -38.53 0.90
N GLN A 350 -26.41 -39.68 0.51
CA GLN A 350 -25.71 -40.65 -0.34
C GLN A 350 -25.92 -40.26 -1.81
N GLU A 351 -24.83 -40.17 -2.57
CA GLU A 351 -24.84 -40.15 -4.06
C GLU A 351 -25.69 -39.02 -4.68
N ASP A 352 -25.57 -37.79 -4.16
CA ASP A 352 -26.24 -36.58 -4.70
C ASP A 352 -27.78 -36.70 -4.84
N LEU A 353 -28.40 -37.68 -4.17
CA LEU A 353 -29.85 -37.89 -4.13
C LEU A 353 -30.43 -37.47 -2.78
N ILE A 354 -31.40 -36.55 -2.80
CA ILE A 354 -32.20 -36.21 -1.62
C ILE A 354 -33.58 -36.88 -1.74
N SER A 355 -33.95 -37.65 -0.72
CA SER A 355 -35.26 -38.29 -0.60
C SER A 355 -36.11 -37.59 0.47
N CYS A 356 -37.13 -36.84 0.05
CA CYS A 356 -38.07 -36.04 0.86
C CYS A 356 -37.47 -34.90 1.72
N SER A 357 -36.37 -35.13 2.43
CA SER A 357 -35.72 -34.12 3.27
C SER A 357 -34.24 -34.42 3.43
N SER A 358 -33.43 -33.38 3.62
CA SER A 358 -32.00 -33.47 3.92
C SER A 358 -31.56 -32.18 4.63
N PHE A 359 -30.26 -32.03 4.89
CA PHE A 359 -29.65 -30.82 5.40
C PHE A 359 -28.50 -30.43 4.49
N LEU A 360 -28.30 -29.13 4.33
CA LEU A 360 -27.08 -28.58 3.78
C LEU A 360 -26.27 -27.91 4.88
N SER A 361 -24.97 -27.91 4.70
CA SER A 361 -24.03 -27.18 5.51
C SER A 361 -23.02 -26.47 4.61
N GLY A 362 -22.38 -25.45 5.14
CA GLY A 362 -21.36 -24.77 4.41
C GLY A 362 -20.50 -23.92 5.31
N ARG A 363 -19.52 -23.24 4.73
CA ARG A 363 -18.64 -22.34 5.46
C ARG A 363 -18.22 -21.15 4.62
N VAL A 364 -18.21 -19.97 5.22
CA VAL A 364 -17.68 -18.74 4.63
C VAL A 364 -16.31 -18.43 5.23
N ARG A 365 -15.32 -18.20 4.38
CA ARG A 365 -13.95 -17.83 4.76
C ARG A 365 -13.42 -16.72 3.86
N CYS A 366 -12.52 -15.89 4.39
CA CYS A 366 -11.67 -15.01 3.61
C CYS A 366 -10.21 -15.32 3.97
N GLY A 367 -9.46 -15.86 3.01
CA GLY A 367 -8.19 -16.51 3.30
C GLY A 367 -8.30 -17.58 4.38
N ASN A 368 -7.54 -17.41 5.46
CA ASN A 368 -7.54 -18.33 6.61
C ASN A 368 -8.54 -17.93 7.71
N THR A 369 -9.26 -16.83 7.55
CA THR A 369 -10.20 -16.30 8.54
C THR A 369 -11.61 -16.80 8.25
N VAL A 370 -12.29 -17.31 9.28
CA VAL A 370 -13.70 -17.68 9.20
C VAL A 370 -14.58 -16.46 9.44
N ILE A 371 -15.67 -16.31 8.70
CA ILE A 371 -16.56 -15.14 8.81
C ILE A 371 -17.78 -15.50 9.64
N GLU A 372 -17.87 -14.97 10.86
CA GLU A 372 -19.06 -15.06 11.73
C GLU A 372 -20.09 -13.98 11.39
N GLY A 373 -21.37 -14.31 11.46
CA GLY A 373 -22.46 -13.34 11.27
C GLY A 373 -22.79 -12.99 9.81
N ALA A 374 -22.15 -13.62 8.83
CA ALA A 374 -22.46 -13.43 7.41
C ALA A 374 -23.85 -14.00 7.08
N THR A 375 -24.61 -13.27 6.26
CA THR A 375 -25.92 -13.69 5.76
C THR A 375 -25.75 -14.45 4.45
N VAL A 376 -26.15 -15.72 4.45
CA VAL A 376 -26.07 -16.63 3.30
C VAL A 376 -27.48 -16.84 2.75
N ASP A 377 -27.73 -16.32 1.56
CA ASP A 377 -28.95 -16.55 0.80
C ASP A 377 -28.87 -17.91 0.10
N LEU A 378 -29.91 -18.73 0.29
CA LEU A 378 -30.05 -20.03 -0.35
C LEU A 378 -31.17 -19.98 -1.38
N GLU A 379 -30.82 -20.34 -2.62
CA GLU A 379 -31.75 -20.39 -3.74
C GLU A 379 -31.70 -21.77 -4.41
N SER A 380 -32.82 -22.15 -5.04
CA SER A 380 -32.90 -23.34 -5.88
C SER A 380 -33.33 -22.95 -7.28
N SER A 381 -32.81 -23.65 -8.29
CA SER A 381 -33.30 -23.54 -9.67
C SER A 381 -34.77 -23.94 -9.82
N ASN A 382 -35.34 -24.64 -8.83
CA ASN A 382 -36.76 -24.96 -8.75
C ASN A 382 -37.34 -24.72 -7.33
N PRO A 383 -37.72 -23.48 -6.99
CA PRO A 383 -38.18 -23.11 -5.65
C PRO A 383 -39.57 -23.69 -5.30
N ALA A 384 -40.28 -24.26 -6.27
CA ALA A 384 -41.53 -24.98 -5.98
C ALA A 384 -41.29 -26.37 -5.35
N ILE A 385 -40.05 -26.88 -5.43
CA ILE A 385 -39.70 -28.24 -5.04
C ILE A 385 -38.70 -28.27 -3.89
N ILE A 386 -37.82 -27.27 -3.79
CA ILE A 386 -36.90 -27.14 -2.67
C ILE A 386 -37.38 -26.01 -1.75
N MET A 387 -37.73 -26.36 -0.52
CA MET A 387 -38.05 -25.43 0.54
C MET A 387 -36.96 -25.48 1.62
N PHE A 388 -36.34 -24.34 1.89
CA PHE A 388 -35.35 -24.18 2.96
C PHE A 388 -36.04 -23.77 4.26
N ASP A 389 -35.65 -24.38 5.39
CA ASP A 389 -36.18 -24.00 6.71
C ASP A 389 -35.61 -22.67 7.23
N SER A 390 -34.45 -22.26 6.72
CA SER A 390 -33.73 -21.05 7.09
C SER A 390 -33.00 -20.46 5.88
N THR A 391 -33.57 -19.41 5.29
CA THR A 391 -32.93 -18.58 4.26
C THR A 391 -33.40 -17.13 4.43
N PRO A 392 -32.49 -16.14 4.59
CA PRO A 392 -31.04 -16.28 4.71
C PRO A 392 -30.61 -17.01 5.99
N ALA A 393 -29.58 -17.86 5.89
CA ALA A 393 -28.90 -18.46 7.02
C ALA A 393 -27.81 -17.50 7.54
N THR A 394 -27.47 -17.58 8.84
CA THR A 394 -26.38 -16.77 9.43
C THR A 394 -25.23 -17.68 9.82
N THR A 395 -24.00 -17.31 9.47
CA THR A 395 -22.81 -18.08 9.87
C THR A 395 -22.54 -17.96 11.37
N GLY A 396 -22.19 -19.08 12.00
CA GLY A 396 -21.77 -19.11 13.41
C GLY A 396 -20.31 -18.72 13.61
N SER A 397 -19.82 -18.84 14.86
CA SER A 397 -18.46 -18.46 15.27
C SER A 397 -17.32 -19.23 14.60
N HIS A 398 -17.62 -20.29 13.84
CA HIS A 398 -16.64 -21.03 13.04
C HIS A 398 -16.85 -20.81 11.53
N GLY A 399 -17.62 -19.78 11.16
CA GLY A 399 -17.98 -19.41 9.79
C GLY A 399 -18.96 -20.35 9.11
N ASN A 400 -19.52 -21.32 9.84
CA ASN A 400 -20.39 -22.35 9.31
C ASN A 400 -21.86 -21.93 9.30
N TYR A 401 -22.59 -22.31 8.25
CA TYR A 401 -24.04 -22.15 8.14
C TYR A 401 -24.71 -23.49 7.86
N PHE A 402 -26.00 -23.59 8.18
CA PHE A 402 -26.81 -24.79 7.99
C PHE A 402 -28.23 -24.41 7.59
N ALA A 403 -28.86 -25.24 6.78
CA ALA A 403 -30.30 -25.17 6.50
C ALA A 403 -30.85 -26.58 6.24
N GLY A 404 -32.05 -26.85 6.73
CA GLY A 404 -32.84 -28.01 6.34
C GLY A 404 -33.48 -27.80 4.96
N ILE A 405 -33.54 -28.89 4.21
CA ILE A 405 -34.19 -29.00 2.91
C ILE A 405 -35.43 -29.88 3.08
N SER A 406 -36.56 -29.43 2.54
CA SER A 406 -37.78 -30.23 2.44
C SER A 406 -38.34 -30.21 1.01
N ILE A 407 -38.80 -31.38 0.57
CA ILE A 407 -39.35 -31.63 -0.77
C ILE A 407 -40.83 -32.02 -0.62
N PRO A 408 -41.75 -31.44 -1.42
CA PRO A 408 -43.16 -31.82 -1.41
C PRO A 408 -43.38 -33.30 -1.70
N GLU A 409 -44.40 -33.90 -1.07
CA GLU A 409 -44.85 -35.26 -1.40
C GLU A 409 -45.25 -35.38 -2.88
N ASP A 410 -45.17 -36.60 -3.41
CA ASP A 410 -45.42 -36.95 -4.82
C ASP A 410 -44.50 -36.23 -5.82
N THR A 411 -43.32 -35.79 -5.39
CA THR A 411 -42.31 -35.20 -6.28
C THR A 411 -41.57 -36.31 -7.04
N PRO A 412 -41.67 -36.35 -8.40
CA PRO A 412 -40.93 -37.31 -9.20
C PRO A 412 -39.43 -37.00 -9.22
N VAL A 413 -38.62 -37.99 -9.60
CA VAL A 413 -37.16 -37.83 -9.76
C VAL A 413 -36.85 -36.70 -10.76
N GLN A 414 -36.06 -35.73 -10.33
CA GLN A 414 -35.57 -34.65 -11.18
C GLN A 414 -34.28 -34.03 -10.62
N GLU A 415 -33.55 -33.31 -11.47
CA GLU A 415 -32.36 -32.58 -11.08
C GLU A 415 -32.70 -31.12 -10.71
N VAL A 416 -32.06 -30.61 -9.66
CA VAL A 416 -32.14 -29.21 -9.24
C VAL A 416 -30.75 -28.72 -8.82
N THR A 417 -30.51 -27.43 -9.00
CA THR A 417 -29.28 -26.77 -8.56
C THR A 417 -29.62 -25.97 -7.32
N ILE A 418 -28.82 -26.14 -6.27
CA ILE A 418 -28.88 -25.29 -5.07
C ILE A 418 -27.69 -24.33 -5.12
N THR A 419 -27.94 -23.05 -4.90
CA THR A 419 -26.92 -22.00 -4.86
C THR A 419 -26.94 -21.33 -3.51
N ALA A 420 -25.79 -21.27 -2.87
CA ALA A 420 -25.54 -20.44 -1.69
C ALA A 420 -24.81 -19.17 -2.12
N THR A 421 -25.30 -18.00 -1.70
CA THR A 421 -24.75 -16.69 -2.04
C THR A 421 -24.55 -15.86 -0.78
N THR A 422 -23.42 -15.17 -0.66
CA THR A 422 -23.19 -14.20 0.41
C THR A 422 -22.43 -13.00 -0.14
N THR A 423 -22.57 -11.85 0.51
CA THR A 423 -21.80 -10.63 0.19
C THR A 423 -20.89 -10.28 1.35
N ILE A 424 -19.58 -10.25 1.11
CA ILE A 424 -18.56 -9.83 2.08
C ILE A 424 -17.86 -8.60 1.49
N ASP A 425 -17.81 -7.50 2.25
CA ASP A 425 -17.16 -6.24 1.85
C ASP A 425 -17.58 -5.70 0.46
N GLY A 426 -18.82 -5.98 0.06
CA GLY A 426 -19.40 -5.56 -1.22
C GLY A 426 -19.13 -6.50 -2.40
N GLU A 427 -18.31 -7.54 -2.20
CA GLU A 427 -18.09 -8.61 -3.17
C GLU A 427 -19.09 -9.75 -2.93
N THR A 428 -19.73 -10.22 -3.99
CA THR A 428 -20.67 -11.35 -3.92
C THR A 428 -19.97 -12.62 -4.34
N ILE A 429 -19.96 -13.60 -3.44
CA ILE A 429 -19.40 -14.94 -3.68
C ILE A 429 -20.53 -15.97 -3.63
N SER A 430 -20.41 -17.01 -4.46
CA SER A 430 -21.42 -18.07 -4.52
C SER A 430 -20.81 -19.46 -4.74
N ALA A 431 -21.54 -20.48 -4.28
CA ALA A 431 -21.27 -21.87 -4.55
C ALA A 431 -22.56 -22.57 -4.95
N SER A 432 -22.48 -23.42 -5.98
CA SER A 432 -23.61 -24.18 -6.48
C SER A 432 -23.31 -25.66 -6.48
N VAL A 433 -24.34 -26.46 -6.26
CA VAL A 433 -24.28 -27.92 -6.34
C VAL A 433 -25.52 -28.42 -7.07
N ASP A 434 -25.31 -29.34 -8.01
CA ASP A 434 -26.38 -30.04 -8.70
C ASP A 434 -26.71 -31.32 -7.93
N ILE A 435 -27.99 -31.54 -7.67
CA ILE A 435 -28.50 -32.71 -6.96
C ILE A 435 -29.71 -33.30 -7.67
N THR A 436 -29.92 -34.59 -7.45
CA THR A 436 -31.17 -35.26 -7.79
C THR A 436 -32.09 -35.25 -6.57
N VAL A 437 -33.38 -34.99 -6.78
CA VAL A 437 -34.39 -34.95 -5.73
C VAL A 437 -35.57 -35.85 -6.07
N GLU A 438 -36.13 -36.51 -5.07
CA GLU A 438 -37.38 -37.25 -5.16
C GLU A 438 -38.13 -37.24 -3.83
N CYS A 439 -39.46 -37.37 -3.87
CA CYS A 439 -40.23 -37.70 -2.68
C CYS A 439 -41.49 -38.47 -3.08
N ASN A 440 -41.34 -39.79 -3.20
CA ASN A 440 -42.46 -40.71 -3.35
C ASN A 440 -42.77 -41.33 -1.99
N GLU A 441 -43.90 -40.95 -1.39
CA GLU A 441 -44.42 -41.74 -0.28
C GLU A 441 -44.83 -43.11 -0.85
N THR A 442 -44.07 -44.15 -0.53
CA THR A 442 -44.65 -45.49 -0.56
C THR A 442 -45.59 -45.57 0.65
N PRO A 443 -46.90 -45.82 0.46
CA PRO A 443 -47.81 -45.92 1.59
C PRO A 443 -47.27 -46.99 2.53
N CYS A 444 -47.03 -46.61 3.80
CA CYS A 444 -46.63 -47.55 4.83
C CYS A 444 -47.67 -48.69 4.88
N PRO A 445 -47.27 -49.97 4.72
CA PRO A 445 -48.20 -51.09 4.63
C PRO A 445 -49.01 -51.35 5.90
#